data_AF-A0A847XH27-F1
#
_entry.id   AF-A0A847XH27-F1
#
_cell.length_a   1.000
_cell.length_b   1.000
_cell.length_c   1.000
_cell.angle_alpha   90.00
_cell.angle_beta   90.00
_cell.angle_gamma   90.00
#
_symmetry.space_group_name_H-M   'P 1'
#
loop_
_entity.id
_entity.type
_entity.pdbx_description
1 polymer ?
#
loop_
_entity_poly.entity_id
_entity_poly.type
_entity_poly.pdbx_seq_one_letter_code
_entity_poly.pdbx_strand_id
1 'polypeptide(L)' 'FKYTHIVVDDIDVLEEAFLLFGKRRLDFVDTLLYAYNKVKGYQIYTFDKKLNKLLEG' A
#
# COMPACT_ATOMS: atom_id res chain seq x y z
N PHE A 1 -14.47 -6.28 -10.81
CA PHE A 1 -15.15 -7.13 -9.83
C PHE A 1 -15.77 -6.23 -8.77
N LYS A 2 -17.07 -6.34 -8.45
CA LYS A 2 -17.71 -5.52 -7.41
C LYS A 2 -18.32 -6.44 -6.36
N TYR A 3 -17.67 -6.56 -5.21
CA TYR A 3 -18.12 -7.38 -4.10
C TYR A 3 -19.24 -6.62 -3.36
N THR A 4 -20.47 -7.12 -3.42
CA THR A 4 -21.68 -6.42 -2.92
C THR A 4 -21.74 -6.26 -1.40
N HIS A 5 -20.92 -7.00 -0.66
CA HIS A 5 -20.89 -7.00 0.80
C HIS A 5 -19.55 -6.53 1.39
N ILE A 6 -18.64 -6.02 0.55
CA ILE A 6 -17.38 -5.45 1.00
C ILE A 6 -17.41 -3.97 0.67
N VAL A 7 -17.39 -3.15 1.72
CA VAL A 7 -17.29 -1.70 1.61
C VAL A 7 -15.89 -1.31 2.03
N VAL A 8 -15.21 -0.53 1.19
CA VAL A 8 -13.87 -0.01 1.43
C VAL A 8 -13.85 1.44 0.97
N ASP A 9 -13.18 2.30 1.72
CA ASP A 9 -13.14 3.74 1.42
C ASP A 9 -12.23 4.04 0.22
N ASP A 10 -11.04 3.45 0.20
CA ASP A 10 -10.01 3.68 -0.81
C ASP A 10 -9.66 2.39 -1.56
N ILE A 11 -10.54 1.97 -2.48
CA ILE A 11 -10.34 0.73 -3.24
C ILE A 11 -9.04 0.75 -4.05
N ASP A 12 -8.67 1.90 -4.62
CA ASP A 12 -7.45 2.04 -5.43
C ASP A 12 -6.17 1.83 -4.59
N VAL A 13 -6.19 2.26 -3.32
CA VAL A 13 -5.10 2.04 -2.37
C VAL A 13 -4.98 0.55 -2.06
N LEU A 14 -6.10 -0.13 -1.83
CA LEU A 14 -6.10 -1.57 -1.59
C LEU A 14 -5.63 -2.36 -2.81
N GLU A 15 -6.07 -1.99 -4.02
CA GLU A 15 -5.61 -2.64 -5.25
C GLU A 15 -4.09 -2.52 -5.42
N GLU A 16 -3.50 -1.34 -5.21
CA GLU A 16 -2.05 -1.15 -5.26
C GLU A 16 -1.33 -1.93 -4.14
N ALA A 17 -1.87 -1.93 -2.92
CA ALA A 17 -1.30 -2.66 -1.79
C ALA A 17 -1.28 -4.18 -2.06
N PHE A 18 -2.36 -4.74 -2.63
CA PHE A 18 -2.43 -6.15 -3.01
C PHE A 18 -1.50 -6.49 -4.18
N LEU A 19 -1.41 -5.61 -5.19
CA LEU A 19 -0.48 -5.78 -6.30
C LEU A 19 0.97 -5.83 -5.82
N LEU A 20 1.35 -4.96 -4.87
CA LEU A 20 2.70 -4.96 -4.30
C LEU A 20 2.94 -6.18 -3.41
N PHE A 21 1.97 -6.55 -2.58
CA PHE A 21 2.05 -7.71 -1.68
C PHE A 21 2.23 -9.02 -2.46
N GLY A 22 1.55 -9.17 -3.60
CA GLY A 22 1.74 -10.33 -4.48
C GLY A 22 3.08 -10.36 -5.21
N LYS A 23 3.74 -9.20 -5.41
CA LYS A 23 4.99 -9.08 -6.17
C LYS A 23 6.25 -9.10 -5.30
N ARG A 24 6.16 -8.68 -4.04
CA ARG A 24 7.31 -8.52 -3.14
C ARG A 24 7.05 -9.21 -1.81
N ARG A 25 8.12 -9.71 -1.17
CA ARG A 25 8.06 -10.23 0.20
C ARG A 25 8.08 -9.06 1.19
N LEU A 26 6.96 -8.37 1.29
CA LEU A 26 6.68 -7.29 2.25
C LEU A 26 5.49 -7.67 3.11
N ASP A 27 5.43 -7.10 4.29
CA ASP A 27 4.33 -7.25 5.21
C ASP A 27 3.13 -6.48 4.65
N PHE A 28 1.91 -6.99 4.81
CA PHE A 28 0.74 -6.35 4.20
C PHE A 28 0.53 -4.90 4.67
N VAL A 29 0.89 -4.59 5.93
CA VAL A 29 0.80 -3.22 6.45
C VAL A 29 1.79 -2.29 5.72
N ASP A 30 3.00 -2.75 5.41
CA ASP A 30 3.98 -1.96 4.67
C ASP A 30 3.53 -1.69 3.24
N THR A 31 2.85 -2.66 2.60
CA THR A 31 2.32 -2.45 1.25
C THR A 31 1.16 -1.46 1.23
N LEU A 32 0.36 -1.41 2.31
CA LEU A 32 -0.70 -0.42 2.46
C LEU A 32 -0.14 1.00 2.64
N LEU A 33 0.89 1.17 3.49
CA LEU A 33 1.56 2.45 3.67
C LEU A 33 2.19 2.94 2.37
N TYR A 34 2.88 2.05 1.64
CA TYR A 34 3.40 2.37 0.32
C TYR A 34 2.29 2.79 -0.66
N ALA A 35 1.17 2.08 -0.68
CA ALA A 35 0.05 2.40 -1.57
C ALA A 35 -0.55 3.77 -1.25
N TYR A 36 -0.68 4.15 0.02
CA TYR A 36 -1.11 5.50 0.40
C TYR A 36 -0.14 6.58 -0.10
N ASN A 37 1.18 6.35 -0.03
CA ASN A 37 2.15 7.27 -0.61
C ASN A 37 1.98 7.39 -2.14
N LYS A 38 1.94 6.25 -2.83
CA LYS A 38 1.94 6.21 -4.30
C LYS A 38 0.62 6.69 -4.91
N VAL A 39 -0.51 6.31 -4.34
CA VAL A 39 -1.85 6.58 -4.90
C VAL A 39 -2.38 7.93 -4.45
N LYS A 40 -2.15 8.31 -3.18
CA LYS A 40 -2.73 9.53 -2.59
C LYS A 40 -1.69 10.62 -2.29
N GLY A 41 -0.39 10.34 -2.45
CA GLY A 41 0.67 11.32 -2.22
C GLY A 41 0.96 11.59 -0.73
N TYR A 42 0.51 10.72 0.18
CA TYR A 42 0.78 10.91 1.60
C TYR A 42 2.27 10.75 1.93
N GLN A 43 2.80 11.64 2.77
CA GLN A 43 4.10 11.41 3.38
C GLN A 43 3.97 10.32 4.44
N ILE A 44 4.75 9.25 4.28
CA ILE A 44 4.80 8.15 5.23
C ILE A 44 6.00 8.36 6.14
N TYR A 45 5.77 8.21 7.44
CA TYR A 45 6.80 8.21 8.46
C TYR A 45 6.87 6.81 9.06
N THR A 46 8.02 6.15 8.93
CA THR A 46 8.26 4.81 9.45
C THR A 46 9.71 4.67 9.91
N PHE A 47 9.93 3.83 10.92
CA PHE A 47 11.27 3.43 11.33
C PHE A 47 11.79 2.22 10.55
N ASP A 48 10.95 1.58 9.72
CA ASP A 48 11.37 0.48 8.87
C ASP A 48 12.27 0.99 7.74
N LYS A 49 13.53 0.56 7.76
CA LYS A 49 14.56 0.99 6.79
C LYS A 49 14.30 0.44 5.38
N LYS A 50 13.63 -0.70 5.23
CA LYS A 50 13.31 -1.27 3.92
C LYS A 50 12.17 -0.50 3.27
N LEU A 51 11.15 -0.15 4.04
CA LEU A 51 10.03 0.65 3.55
C LEU A 51 10.48 2.07 3.19
N ASN A 52 11.30 2.73 4.02
CA ASN A 52 11.87 4.04 3.68
C ASN A 52 12.61 4.02 2.32
N LYS A 53 13.48 3.02 2.10
CA LYS A 53 14.16 2.86 0.80
C LYS A 53 13.22 2.66 -0.38
N LEU A 54 12.09 1.99 -0.16
CA LEU A 54 11.09 1.76 -1.20
C LEU A 54 10.33 3.05 -1.57
N LEU A 55 10.13 3.94 -0.59
CA LEU A 55 9.44 5.21 -0.73
C LEU A 55 10.32 6.30 -1.38
N GLU A 56 11.65 6.19 -1.26
CA GLU A 56 12.61 7.16 -1.81
C GLU A 56 12.86 7.02 -3.32
N GLY A 57 12.44 5.90 -3.94
CA GLY A 57 12.58 5.64 -5.38
C GLY A 57 13.80 4.81 -5.75
#